data_AF-A0A7C6L423-F1
#
_entry.id   AF-A0A7C6L423-F1
#
_cell.length_a   1.000
_cell.length_b   1.000
_cell.length_c   1.000
_cell.angle_alpha   90.00
_cell.angle_beta   90.00
_cell.angle_gamma   90.00
#
_symmetry.space_group_name_H-M   'P 1'
#
loop_
_entity.id
_entity.type
_entity.pdbx_description
1 polymer ?
#
loop_
_entity_poly.entity_id
_entity_poly.type
_entity_poly.pdbx_seq_one_letter_code
_entity_poly.pdbx_strand_id
1 'polypeptide(L)'
;MLNNREKIQKYIEKRIRETGIGIPTLEELNGFLAEWMQIENSRPLEHFEGYSPSEMQLIMYNLFGENCPVQFADFVDKDCDSVPLFRQVKMLLEIIEKEENLKLTQTGNLPPRIVKEIYSVGLPEPLIQSGLLILRTEKDSISVQMARIAVELMGATKKRGNSLSLTKNGKELLKDKRKLLSSILTVMFTKYNPAYFDRYSSENIGLVGIGFNLVLLDRYGKEAQRDTFYSDKYFKAFPLLLEEATERYRPREEEAANCYSTRIFDRLLYYLGLVTKEEMNRYKPDHTKLIRRSDLFEVLFKVKHAN
;
A
#
# COMPACT_ATOMS: atom_id res chain seq x y z
N MET A 1 23.49 12.97 23.19
CA MET A 1 22.31 13.72 22.71
C MET A 1 21.34 13.85 23.88
N LEU A 2 20.69 15.01 24.08
CA LEU A 2 19.69 15.18 25.14
C LEU A 2 18.52 14.21 24.92
N ASN A 3 18.03 13.56 25.97
CA ASN A 3 16.80 12.78 25.90
C ASN A 3 15.59 13.74 25.77
N ASN A 4 14.46 13.28 25.23
CA ASN A 4 13.27 14.10 24.97
C ASN A 4 12.77 14.86 26.22
N ARG A 5 12.90 14.26 27.41
CA ARG A 5 12.58 14.90 28.70
C ARG A 5 13.45 16.14 28.97
N GLU A 6 14.73 16.09 28.64
CA GLU A 6 15.65 17.21 28.88
C GLU A 6 15.44 18.32 27.84
N LYS A 7 15.07 17.96 26.60
CA LYS A 7 14.74 18.93 25.55
C LYS A 7 13.48 19.73 25.88
N ILE A 8 12.41 19.05 26.30
CA ILE A 8 11.15 19.71 26.66
C ILE A 8 11.31 20.58 27.91
N GLN A 9 12.08 20.12 28.90
CA GLN A 9 12.39 20.93 30.07
C GLN A 9 13.12 22.22 29.69
N LYS A 10 14.16 22.13 28.85
CA LYS A 10 14.89 23.31 28.34
C LYS A 10 13.99 24.25 27.54
N TYR A 11 13.05 23.70 26.76
CA TYR A 11 12.09 24.51 26.02
C TYR A 11 11.16 25.28 26.96
N ILE A 12 10.60 24.62 27.97
CA ILE A 12 9.74 25.26 28.98
C ILE A 12 10.51 26.38 29.69
N GLU A 13 11.72 26.09 30.19
CA GLU A 13 12.57 27.11 30.84
C GLU A 13 12.87 28.31 29.93
N LYS A 14 13.06 28.07 28.63
CA LYS A 14 13.22 29.13 27.63
C LYS A 14 11.95 29.97 27.50
N ARG A 15 10.77 29.34 27.37
CA ARG A 15 9.50 30.05 27.22
C ARG A 15 9.15 30.89 28.45
N ILE A 16 9.40 30.37 29.66
CA ILE A 16 9.24 31.11 30.93
C ILE A 16 10.06 32.41 30.91
N ARG A 17 11.33 32.34 30.46
CA ARG A 17 12.19 33.53 30.36
C ARG A 17 11.70 34.52 29.30
N GLU A 18 11.20 34.04 28.17
CA GLU A 18 10.73 34.88 27.06
C GLU A 18 9.41 35.60 27.38
N THR A 19 8.51 34.94 28.12
CA THR A 19 7.23 35.52 28.53
C THR A 19 7.33 36.37 29.79
N GLY A 20 8.42 36.25 30.54
CA GLY A 20 8.61 36.95 31.82
C GLY A 20 7.73 36.41 32.95
N ILE A 21 7.13 35.23 32.77
CA ILE A 21 6.31 34.58 33.78
C ILE A 21 7.23 34.09 34.90
N GLY A 22 6.89 34.37 36.17
CA GLY A 22 7.64 33.87 37.32
C GLY A 22 7.43 32.37 37.52
N ILE A 23 6.27 32.00 38.12
CA ILE A 23 5.85 30.62 38.31
C ILE A 23 4.68 30.36 37.34
N PRO A 24 4.84 29.49 36.34
CA PRO A 24 3.78 29.18 35.39
C PRO A 24 2.58 28.52 36.06
N THR A 25 1.39 28.92 35.64
CA THR A 25 0.14 28.19 35.88
C THR A 25 0.13 26.89 35.09
N LEU A 26 -0.77 25.98 35.46
CA LEU A 26 -0.97 24.73 34.71
C LEU A 26 -1.39 24.98 33.26
N GLU A 27 -2.18 26.03 33.02
CA GLU A 27 -2.63 26.43 31.68
C GLU A 27 -1.45 26.88 30.81
N GLU A 28 -0.57 27.72 31.35
CA GLU A 28 0.64 28.17 30.64
C GLU A 28 1.60 27.01 30.36
N LEU A 29 1.78 26.09 31.31
CA LEU A 29 2.57 24.87 31.10
C LEU A 29 1.98 24.01 29.98
N ASN A 30 0.66 23.79 29.97
CA ASN A 30 -0.01 23.05 28.91
C ASN A 30 0.14 23.75 27.55
N GLY A 31 0.09 25.08 27.51
CA GLY A 31 0.36 25.88 26.32
C GLY A 31 1.77 25.64 25.79
N PHE A 32 2.80 25.72 26.64
CA PHE A 32 4.19 25.47 26.23
C PHE A 32 4.43 24.03 25.77
N LEU A 33 3.78 23.05 26.42
CA LEU A 33 3.81 21.65 25.99
C LEU A 33 3.17 21.47 24.61
N ALA A 34 2.03 22.11 24.35
CA ALA A 34 1.35 22.06 23.07
C ALA A 34 2.22 22.69 21.96
N GLU A 35 2.81 23.86 22.21
CA GLU A 35 3.76 24.50 21.27
C GLU A 35 4.94 23.56 20.96
N TRP A 36 5.54 22.96 21.98
CA TRP A 36 6.66 22.02 21.82
C TRP A 36 6.25 20.80 20.96
N MET A 37 5.08 20.23 21.22
CA MET A 37 4.56 19.11 20.43
C MET A 37 4.35 19.51 18.96
N GLN A 38 3.84 20.72 18.69
CA GLN A 38 3.70 21.22 17.32
C GLN A 38 5.06 21.36 16.62
N ILE A 39 6.06 21.90 17.31
CA ILE A 39 7.44 22.02 16.78
C ILE A 39 8.02 20.65 16.45
N GLU A 40 7.97 19.70 17.39
CA GLU A 40 8.53 18.36 17.20
C GLU A 40 7.78 17.58 16.11
N ASN A 41 6.45 17.70 16.03
CA ASN A 41 5.65 17.03 15.02
C ASN A 41 5.75 17.67 13.63
N SER A 42 6.32 18.87 13.51
CA SER A 42 6.58 19.55 12.24
C SER A 42 8.04 19.45 11.80
N ARG A 43 8.92 18.89 12.63
CA ARG A 43 10.34 18.76 12.30
C ARG A 43 10.56 17.61 11.31
N PRO A 44 11.33 17.83 10.22
CA PRO A 44 11.70 16.75 9.29
C PRO A 44 12.52 15.67 9.99
N LEU A 45 12.26 14.39 9.67
CA LEU A 45 13.01 13.25 10.20
C LEU A 45 13.65 12.44 9.08
N GLU A 46 14.95 12.18 9.20
CA GLU A 46 15.74 11.46 8.18
C GLU A 46 15.18 10.05 7.91
N HIS A 47 14.80 9.32 8.97
CA HIS A 47 14.23 7.98 8.84
C HIS A 47 12.83 7.97 8.22
N PHE A 48 12.16 9.12 8.14
CA PHE A 48 10.96 9.34 7.34
C PHE A 48 11.28 10.09 6.05
N GLU A 49 12.50 9.97 5.52
CA GLU A 49 12.85 10.56 4.23
C GLU A 49 12.66 12.10 4.20
N GLY A 50 12.78 12.74 5.36
CA GLY A 50 12.58 14.17 5.56
C GLY A 50 11.16 14.57 5.92
N TYR A 51 10.16 13.67 5.83
CA TYR A 51 8.82 13.99 6.30
C TYR A 51 8.79 14.19 7.81
N SER A 52 7.95 15.11 8.25
CA SER A 52 7.65 15.33 9.66
C SER A 52 6.69 14.26 10.20
N PRO A 53 6.63 14.03 11.52
CA PRO A 53 5.63 13.13 12.12
C PRO A 53 4.18 13.45 11.70
N SER A 54 3.82 14.72 11.56
CA SER A 54 2.48 15.14 11.10
C SER A 54 2.22 14.72 9.66
N GLU A 55 3.18 14.90 8.76
CA GLU A 55 3.04 14.46 7.36
C GLU A 55 3.01 12.93 7.26
N MET A 56 3.83 12.25 8.05
CA MET A 56 3.84 10.79 8.11
C MET A 56 2.52 10.24 8.63
N GLN A 57 1.90 10.89 9.62
CA GLN A 57 0.56 10.56 10.09
C GLN A 57 -0.46 10.61 8.93
N LEU A 58 -0.40 11.64 8.08
CA LEU A 58 -1.28 11.74 6.92
C LEU A 58 -1.01 10.64 5.89
N ILE A 59 0.27 10.32 5.62
CA ILE A 59 0.66 9.25 4.71
C ILE A 59 0.17 7.88 5.22
N MET A 60 0.15 7.67 6.53
CA MET A 60 -0.25 6.41 7.15
C MET A 60 -1.77 6.25 7.26
N TYR A 61 -2.48 7.31 7.64
CA TYR A 61 -3.87 7.20 8.11
C TYR A 61 -4.88 8.02 7.29
N ASN A 62 -4.41 8.92 6.42
CA ASN A 62 -5.26 9.74 5.55
C ASN A 62 -4.67 9.84 4.14
N LEU A 63 -4.20 8.70 3.61
CA LEU A 63 -3.57 8.62 2.29
C LEU A 63 -4.54 9.10 1.20
N PHE A 64 -4.06 9.96 0.30
CA PHE A 64 -4.84 10.68 -0.72
C PHE A 64 -5.86 11.71 -0.19
N GLY A 65 -5.91 11.98 1.12
CA GLY A 65 -6.72 13.07 1.67
C GLY A 65 -6.10 14.44 1.34
N GLU A 66 -6.89 15.51 1.32
CA GLU A 66 -6.53 16.86 0.81
C GLU A 66 -5.13 17.38 1.18
N ASN A 67 -4.68 17.15 2.43
CA ASN A 67 -3.37 17.62 2.93
C ASN A 67 -2.26 16.57 2.89
N CYS A 68 -2.56 15.34 2.47
CA CYS A 68 -1.57 14.28 2.39
C CYS A 68 -0.55 14.60 1.29
N PRO A 69 0.77 14.46 1.55
CA PRO A 69 1.80 14.69 0.53
C PRO A 69 1.68 13.76 -0.69
N VAL A 70 0.99 12.64 -0.56
CA VAL A 70 0.77 11.66 -1.63
C VAL A 70 -0.66 11.81 -2.13
N GLN A 71 -0.81 12.31 -3.36
CA GLN A 71 -2.10 12.58 -4.02
C GLN A 71 -2.23 11.79 -5.33
N PHE A 72 -3.46 11.65 -5.80
CA PHE A 72 -3.70 11.26 -7.19
C PHE A 72 -3.25 12.38 -8.14
N ALA A 73 -2.60 11.99 -9.23
CA ALA A 73 -2.33 12.86 -10.35
C ALA A 73 -3.60 13.07 -11.20
N ASP A 74 -3.46 13.87 -12.27
CA ASP A 74 -4.57 14.19 -13.17
C ASP A 74 -4.64 13.20 -14.35
N PHE A 75 -4.82 11.91 -14.05
CA PHE A 75 -4.86 10.86 -15.06
C PHE A 75 -6.22 10.81 -15.78
N VAL A 76 -6.19 10.28 -17.01
CA VAL A 76 -7.35 10.17 -17.91
C VAL A 76 -7.79 8.71 -18.12
N ASP A 77 -8.89 8.52 -18.84
CA ASP A 77 -9.49 7.20 -19.11
C ASP A 77 -8.52 6.19 -19.74
N LYS A 78 -7.63 6.65 -20.64
CA LYS A 78 -6.62 5.80 -21.29
C LYS A 78 -5.59 5.28 -20.29
N ASP A 79 -5.23 6.11 -19.30
CA ASP A 79 -4.27 5.72 -18.26
C ASP A 79 -4.87 4.65 -17.36
N CYS A 80 -6.18 4.71 -17.13
CA CYS A 80 -6.89 3.70 -16.35
C CYS A 80 -6.73 2.31 -16.94
N ASP A 81 -6.88 2.18 -18.26
CA ASP A 81 -6.74 0.90 -18.96
C ASP A 81 -5.29 0.35 -18.92
N SER A 82 -4.30 1.16 -18.54
CA SER A 82 -2.91 0.73 -18.36
C SER A 82 -2.68 -0.01 -17.04
N VAL A 83 -3.57 0.15 -16.04
CA VAL A 83 -3.50 -0.55 -14.75
C VAL A 83 -4.06 -1.98 -14.89
N PRO A 84 -3.27 -3.05 -14.68
CA PRO A 84 -3.74 -4.42 -14.88
C PRO A 84 -4.90 -4.81 -13.97
N LEU A 85 -4.80 -4.51 -12.66
CA LEU A 85 -5.89 -4.77 -11.72
C LEU A 85 -7.19 -4.02 -12.07
N PHE A 86 -7.09 -2.81 -12.64
CA PHE A 86 -8.26 -2.06 -13.11
C PHE A 86 -8.99 -2.82 -14.22
N ARG A 87 -8.26 -3.34 -15.22
CA ARG A 87 -8.86 -4.14 -16.29
C ARG A 87 -9.61 -5.36 -15.75
N GLN A 88 -9.00 -6.04 -14.77
CA GLN A 88 -9.62 -7.20 -14.11
C GLN A 88 -10.89 -6.82 -13.32
N VAL A 89 -10.83 -5.76 -12.52
CA VAL A 89 -11.96 -5.27 -11.74
C VAL A 89 -13.10 -4.79 -12.65
N LYS A 90 -12.79 -4.00 -13.67
CA LYS A 90 -13.76 -3.49 -14.65
C LYS A 90 -14.47 -4.65 -15.36
N MET A 91 -13.72 -5.63 -15.85
CA MET A 91 -14.27 -6.83 -16.49
C MET A 91 -15.18 -7.62 -15.53
N LEU A 92 -14.76 -7.82 -14.28
CA LEU A 92 -15.59 -8.51 -13.29
C LEU A 92 -16.91 -7.78 -13.04
N LEU A 93 -16.88 -6.45 -12.90
CA LEU A 93 -18.08 -5.64 -12.70
C LEU A 93 -19.01 -5.69 -13.94
N GLU A 94 -18.45 -5.62 -15.15
CA GLU A 94 -19.21 -5.75 -16.40
C GLU A 94 -19.87 -7.13 -16.55
N ILE A 95 -19.18 -8.21 -16.17
CA ILE A 95 -19.74 -9.56 -16.15
C ILE A 95 -20.90 -9.66 -15.15
N ILE A 96 -20.73 -9.15 -13.93
CA ILE A 96 -21.78 -9.15 -12.91
C ILE A 96 -22.98 -8.30 -13.37
N GLU A 97 -22.75 -7.17 -14.02
CA GLU A 97 -23.83 -6.33 -14.57
C GLU A 97 -24.62 -7.08 -15.63
N LYS A 98 -23.92 -7.70 -16.58
CA LYS A 98 -24.53 -8.44 -17.69
C LYS A 98 -25.32 -9.67 -17.23
N GLU A 99 -24.81 -10.39 -16.23
CA GLU A 99 -25.49 -11.59 -15.70
C GLU A 99 -26.58 -11.26 -14.67
N GLU A 100 -26.67 -10.00 -14.22
CA GLU A 100 -27.50 -9.45 -13.12
C GLU A 100 -27.24 -10.09 -11.74
N ASN A 101 -27.15 -11.43 -11.69
CA ASN A 101 -26.89 -12.27 -10.53
C ASN A 101 -25.89 -13.37 -10.90
N LEU A 102 -24.61 -13.03 -10.98
CA LEU A 102 -23.52 -13.99 -11.24
C LEU A 102 -23.51 -15.09 -10.18
N LYS A 103 -23.82 -16.33 -10.57
CA LYS A 103 -23.79 -17.49 -9.68
C LYS A 103 -22.36 -17.87 -9.34
N LEU A 104 -22.08 -18.07 -8.06
CA LEU A 104 -20.81 -18.57 -7.55
C LEU A 104 -20.80 -20.10 -7.58
N THR A 105 -19.61 -20.69 -7.43
CA THR A 105 -19.47 -22.13 -7.16
C THR A 105 -20.10 -22.47 -5.81
N GLN A 106 -20.28 -23.76 -5.51
CA GLN A 106 -20.80 -24.20 -4.20
C GLN A 106 -19.95 -23.71 -3.01
N THR A 107 -18.65 -23.51 -3.22
CA THR A 107 -17.72 -22.98 -2.20
C THR A 107 -17.68 -21.44 -2.18
N GLY A 108 -18.54 -20.77 -2.95
CA GLY A 108 -18.61 -19.31 -3.00
C GLY A 108 -17.52 -18.62 -3.84
N ASN A 109 -16.80 -19.36 -4.68
CA ASN A 109 -15.79 -18.80 -5.59
C ASN A 109 -16.41 -18.38 -6.93
N LEU A 110 -15.70 -17.56 -7.70
CA LEU A 110 -15.99 -17.29 -9.10
C LEU A 110 -15.95 -18.60 -9.92
N PRO A 111 -16.87 -18.79 -10.88
CA PRO A 111 -16.85 -19.95 -11.77
C PRO A 111 -15.55 -20.02 -12.60
N PRO A 112 -15.01 -21.21 -12.91
CA PRO A 112 -13.77 -21.37 -13.67
C PRO A 112 -13.71 -20.61 -15.00
N ARG A 113 -14.85 -20.50 -15.71
CA ARG A 113 -14.94 -19.69 -16.94
C ARG A 113 -14.58 -18.23 -16.67
N ILE A 114 -15.22 -17.63 -15.66
CA ILE A 114 -15.03 -16.23 -15.27
C ILE A 114 -13.60 -16.01 -14.75
N VAL A 115 -13.05 -16.95 -13.99
CA VAL A 115 -11.66 -16.89 -13.52
C VAL A 115 -10.69 -16.76 -14.69
N LYS A 116 -10.85 -17.56 -15.75
CA LYS A 116 -9.98 -17.49 -16.94
C LYS A 116 -10.15 -16.19 -17.72
N GLU A 117 -11.38 -15.71 -17.86
CA GLU A 117 -11.67 -14.42 -18.50
C GLU A 117 -10.97 -13.26 -17.77
N ILE A 118 -11.15 -13.16 -16.44
CA ILE A 118 -10.53 -12.11 -15.63
C ILE A 118 -9.00 -12.24 -15.62
N TYR A 119 -8.46 -13.46 -15.51
CA TYR A 119 -7.02 -13.67 -15.57
C TYR A 119 -6.41 -13.16 -16.87
N SER A 120 -7.10 -13.34 -18.00
CA SER A 120 -6.58 -13.00 -19.34
C SER A 120 -6.25 -11.51 -19.55
N VAL A 121 -6.83 -10.61 -18.75
CA VAL A 121 -6.59 -9.15 -18.83
C VAL A 121 -5.67 -8.60 -17.74
N GLY A 122 -5.20 -9.46 -16.84
CA GLY A 122 -4.26 -9.14 -15.76
C GLY A 122 -2.78 -9.21 -16.19
N LEU A 123 -1.89 -9.24 -15.20
CA LEU A 123 -0.48 -9.57 -15.42
C LEU A 123 -0.24 -11.08 -15.32
N PRO A 124 0.76 -11.59 -16.05
CA PRO A 124 1.16 -12.99 -15.93
C PRO A 124 1.66 -13.32 -14.52
N GLU A 125 1.24 -14.48 -14.04
CA GLU A 125 1.69 -15.05 -12.76
C GLU A 125 2.71 -16.17 -13.04
N PRO A 126 3.94 -16.10 -12.52
CA PRO A 126 5.02 -17.02 -12.93
C PRO A 126 4.72 -18.51 -12.78
N LEU A 127 4.01 -18.92 -11.72
CA LEU A 127 3.68 -20.33 -11.50
C LEU A 127 2.64 -20.85 -12.50
N ILE A 128 1.71 -20.00 -12.92
CA ILE A 128 0.73 -20.34 -13.97
C ILE A 128 1.41 -20.40 -15.33
N GLN A 129 2.26 -19.41 -15.66
CA GLN A 129 2.94 -19.33 -16.96
C GLN A 129 3.95 -20.47 -17.17
N SER A 130 4.63 -20.90 -16.12
CA SER A 130 5.54 -22.05 -16.15
C SER A 130 4.83 -23.41 -16.19
N GLY A 131 3.50 -23.44 -16.02
CA GLY A 131 2.73 -24.68 -15.92
C GLY A 131 2.88 -25.44 -14.59
N LEU A 132 3.63 -24.89 -13.63
CA LEU A 132 3.76 -25.46 -12.27
C LEU A 132 2.45 -25.37 -11.47
N LEU A 133 1.58 -24.42 -11.80
CA LEU A 133 0.24 -24.27 -11.26
C LEU A 133 -0.77 -24.20 -12.40
N ILE A 134 -1.84 -24.99 -12.33
CA ILE A 134 -2.91 -24.98 -13.32
C ILE A 134 -4.03 -24.05 -12.84
N LEU A 135 -4.37 -23.02 -13.62
CA LEU A 135 -5.49 -22.12 -13.33
C LEU A 135 -6.84 -22.84 -13.47
N ARG A 136 -7.41 -23.32 -12.36
CA ARG A 136 -8.69 -24.06 -12.33
C ARG A 136 -9.77 -23.31 -11.57
N THR A 137 -9.39 -22.64 -10.48
CA THR A 137 -10.30 -22.00 -9.53
C THR A 137 -9.80 -20.59 -9.21
N GLU A 138 -10.66 -19.78 -8.60
CA GLU A 138 -10.30 -18.43 -8.16
C GLU A 138 -9.04 -18.41 -7.27
N LYS A 139 -8.88 -19.43 -6.42
CA LYS A 139 -7.75 -19.53 -5.47
C LYS A 139 -6.39 -19.74 -6.14
N ASP A 140 -6.38 -20.16 -7.40
CA ASP A 140 -5.14 -20.43 -8.13
C ASP A 140 -4.49 -19.15 -8.69
N SER A 141 -5.19 -18.01 -8.68
CA SER A 141 -4.66 -16.72 -9.15
C SER A 141 -4.75 -15.67 -8.06
N ILE A 142 -3.62 -15.04 -7.75
CA ILE A 142 -3.56 -13.94 -6.79
C ILE A 142 -4.28 -12.71 -7.38
N SER A 143 -4.03 -12.39 -8.64
CA SER A 143 -4.60 -11.20 -9.29
C SER A 143 -6.13 -11.26 -9.41
N VAL A 144 -6.70 -12.43 -9.72
CA VAL A 144 -8.16 -12.62 -9.76
C VAL A 144 -8.76 -12.46 -8.36
N GLN A 145 -8.14 -13.02 -7.32
CA GLN A 145 -8.59 -12.82 -5.92
C GLN A 145 -8.47 -11.37 -5.49
N MET A 146 -7.40 -10.66 -5.88
CA MET A 146 -7.27 -9.22 -5.62
C MET A 146 -8.40 -8.43 -6.29
N ALA A 147 -8.76 -8.75 -7.54
CA ALA A 147 -9.88 -8.09 -8.22
C ALA A 147 -11.21 -8.34 -7.48
N ARG A 148 -11.43 -9.58 -7.02
CA ARG A 148 -12.59 -9.93 -6.19
C ARG A 148 -12.63 -9.14 -4.88
N ILE A 149 -11.52 -9.09 -4.16
CA ILE A 149 -11.40 -8.37 -2.89
C ILE A 149 -11.62 -6.88 -3.11
N ALA A 150 -11.05 -6.29 -4.17
CA ALA A 150 -11.22 -4.88 -4.48
C ALA A 150 -12.70 -4.50 -4.69
N VAL A 151 -13.46 -5.29 -5.47
CA VAL A 151 -14.90 -4.99 -5.69
C VAL A 151 -15.75 -5.14 -4.43
N GLU A 152 -15.32 -5.96 -3.48
CA GLU A 152 -15.97 -6.11 -2.17
C GLU A 152 -15.61 -4.96 -1.23
N LEU A 153 -14.33 -4.59 -1.12
CA LEU A 153 -13.86 -3.49 -0.26
C LEU A 153 -14.38 -2.12 -0.72
N MET A 154 -14.62 -1.94 -2.02
CA MET A 154 -15.29 -0.75 -2.57
C MET A 154 -16.81 -0.75 -2.30
N GLY A 155 -17.38 -1.86 -1.84
CA GLY A 155 -18.84 -2.03 -1.76
C GLY A 155 -19.52 -1.97 -3.13
N ALA A 156 -18.79 -2.28 -4.21
CA ALA A 156 -19.32 -2.27 -5.58
C ALA A 156 -20.22 -3.48 -5.85
N THR A 157 -19.99 -4.58 -5.13
CA THR A 157 -20.79 -5.81 -5.22
C THR A 157 -21.39 -6.17 -3.87
N LYS A 158 -22.46 -6.97 -3.91
CA LYS A 158 -23.03 -7.62 -2.72
C LYS A 158 -23.31 -9.08 -3.02
N LYS A 159 -23.06 -9.96 -2.04
CA LYS A 159 -23.44 -11.37 -2.10
C LYS A 159 -24.85 -11.56 -1.56
N ARG A 160 -25.72 -12.24 -2.31
CA ARG A 160 -27.07 -12.66 -1.89
C ARG A 160 -27.21 -14.15 -2.17
N GLY A 161 -27.34 -14.95 -1.12
CA GLY A 161 -27.25 -16.41 -1.24
C GLY A 161 -25.90 -16.81 -1.86
N ASN A 162 -25.94 -17.55 -2.97
CA ASN A 162 -24.74 -17.98 -3.69
C ASN A 162 -24.50 -17.18 -5.00
N SER A 163 -24.95 -15.93 -5.06
CA SER A 163 -24.77 -15.07 -6.22
C SER A 163 -24.23 -13.69 -5.85
N LEU A 164 -23.56 -13.06 -6.81
CA LEU A 164 -23.12 -11.67 -6.77
C LEU A 164 -23.99 -10.80 -7.63
N SER A 165 -24.25 -9.59 -7.15
CA SER A 165 -24.93 -8.53 -7.91
C SER A 165 -24.24 -7.20 -7.65
N LEU A 166 -24.35 -6.27 -8.60
CA LEU A 166 -23.89 -4.91 -8.39
C LEU A 166 -24.74 -4.19 -7.34
N THR A 167 -24.08 -3.38 -6.52
CA THR A 167 -24.75 -2.36 -5.71
C THR A 167 -25.05 -1.13 -6.58
N LYS A 168 -25.82 -0.17 -6.05
CA LYS A 168 -25.96 1.15 -6.70
C LYS A 168 -24.59 1.80 -6.89
N ASN A 169 -23.71 1.70 -5.90
CA ASN A 169 -22.34 2.21 -5.99
C ASN A 169 -21.56 1.54 -7.13
N GLY A 170 -21.63 0.21 -7.26
CA GLY A 170 -20.95 -0.51 -8.35
C GLY A 170 -21.39 -0.05 -9.74
N LYS A 171 -22.70 0.17 -9.94
CA LYS A 171 -23.23 0.70 -11.21
C LYS A 171 -22.76 2.13 -11.49
N GLU A 172 -22.65 2.98 -10.48
CA GLU A 172 -22.11 4.34 -10.67
C GLU A 172 -20.60 4.34 -10.95
N LEU A 173 -19.83 3.47 -10.28
CA LEU A 173 -18.39 3.34 -10.53
C LEU A 173 -18.11 2.89 -11.97
N LEU A 174 -18.91 1.98 -12.54
CA LEU A 174 -18.72 1.52 -13.92
C LEU A 174 -18.85 2.62 -14.98
N LYS A 175 -19.53 3.73 -14.69
CA LYS A 175 -19.74 4.83 -15.65
C LYS A 175 -18.54 5.78 -15.77
N ASP A 176 -17.62 5.74 -14.81
CA ASP A 176 -16.51 6.68 -14.71
C ASP A 176 -15.22 5.92 -14.39
N LYS A 177 -14.36 5.77 -15.40
CA LYS A 177 -13.10 5.01 -15.26
C LYS A 177 -12.18 5.60 -14.22
N ARG A 178 -12.07 6.94 -14.18
CA ARG A 178 -11.21 7.63 -13.23
C ARG A 178 -11.70 7.38 -11.80
N LYS A 179 -13.00 7.55 -11.55
CA LYS A 179 -13.59 7.28 -10.24
C LYS A 179 -13.44 5.82 -9.83
N LEU A 180 -13.60 4.88 -10.76
CA LEU A 180 -13.36 3.46 -10.52
C LEU A 180 -11.90 3.20 -10.14
N LEU A 181 -10.94 3.69 -10.93
CA LEU A 181 -9.52 3.49 -10.63
C LEU A 181 -9.11 4.13 -9.31
N SER A 182 -9.50 5.39 -9.05
CA SER A 182 -9.24 6.04 -7.76
C SER A 182 -9.82 5.22 -6.60
N SER A 183 -11.03 4.66 -6.75
CA SER A 183 -11.64 3.80 -5.73
C SER A 183 -10.85 2.51 -5.51
N ILE A 184 -10.37 1.86 -6.58
CA ILE A 184 -9.52 0.66 -6.51
C ILE A 184 -8.23 1.02 -5.77
N LEU A 185 -7.49 2.03 -6.21
CA LEU A 185 -6.23 2.43 -5.58
C LEU A 185 -6.45 2.76 -4.09
N THR A 186 -7.48 3.55 -3.76
CA THR A 186 -7.80 3.86 -2.36
C THR A 186 -8.01 2.60 -1.54
N VAL A 187 -8.86 1.65 -1.95
CA VAL A 187 -9.08 0.44 -1.13
C VAL A 187 -7.85 -0.46 -1.07
N MET A 188 -7.07 -0.54 -2.15
CA MET A 188 -5.86 -1.35 -2.19
C MET A 188 -4.75 -0.81 -1.28
N PHE A 189 -4.71 0.51 -1.06
CA PHE A 189 -3.73 1.14 -0.17
C PHE A 189 -4.27 1.46 1.23
N THR A 190 -5.56 1.30 1.53
CA THR A 190 -6.12 1.68 2.84
C THR A 190 -6.91 0.58 3.55
N LYS A 191 -7.34 -0.47 2.83
CA LYS A 191 -8.20 -1.53 3.39
C LYS A 191 -7.72 -2.94 3.08
N TYR A 192 -7.08 -3.13 1.94
CA TYR A 192 -6.56 -4.43 1.53
C TYR A 192 -5.43 -4.90 2.45
N ASN A 193 -5.45 -6.19 2.81
CA ASN A 193 -4.38 -6.82 3.60
C ASN A 193 -3.50 -7.70 2.68
N PRO A 194 -2.26 -7.30 2.36
CA PRO A 194 -1.33 -8.10 1.56
C PRO A 194 -0.92 -9.44 2.20
N ALA A 195 -1.05 -9.57 3.53
CA ALA A 195 -0.71 -10.79 4.28
C ALA A 195 -1.59 -11.99 3.91
N TYR A 196 -2.81 -11.73 3.41
CA TYR A 196 -3.79 -12.75 3.03
C TYR A 196 -3.21 -13.86 2.12
N PHE A 197 -2.21 -13.53 1.30
CA PHE A 197 -1.62 -14.44 0.33
C PHE A 197 -0.31 -15.09 0.77
N ASP A 198 0.22 -14.82 1.97
CA ASP A 198 1.45 -15.44 2.48
C ASP A 198 1.23 -16.23 3.77
N ARG A 199 2.34 -16.72 4.31
CA ARG A 199 2.44 -17.48 5.55
C ARG A 199 3.44 -16.84 6.51
N TYR A 200 3.75 -15.54 6.32
CA TYR A 200 4.64 -14.83 7.24
C TYR A 200 3.92 -14.60 8.56
N SER A 201 4.68 -14.54 9.66
CA SER A 201 4.14 -14.40 11.01
C SER A 201 3.51 -13.04 11.28
N SER A 202 4.08 -11.98 10.72
CA SER A 202 3.63 -10.61 10.91
C SER A 202 2.43 -10.31 10.03
N GLU A 203 1.39 -9.69 10.56
CA GLU A 203 0.30 -9.09 9.76
C GLU A 203 0.63 -7.65 9.32
N ASN A 204 1.59 -6.99 9.97
CA ASN A 204 1.83 -5.55 9.81
C ASN A 204 2.95 -5.18 8.82
N ILE A 205 3.96 -6.05 8.62
CA ILE A 205 5.07 -5.75 7.71
C ILE A 205 4.54 -5.48 6.29
N GLY A 206 4.89 -4.31 5.75
CA GLY A 206 4.42 -3.78 4.46
C GLY A 206 3.05 -3.09 4.53
N LEU A 207 2.20 -3.42 5.51
CA LEU A 207 0.89 -2.78 5.70
C LEU A 207 1.00 -1.48 6.49
N VAL A 208 1.73 -1.49 7.61
CA VAL A 208 1.98 -0.27 8.39
C VAL A 208 2.77 0.71 7.53
N GLY A 209 2.24 1.92 7.38
CA GLY A 209 2.88 2.92 6.52
C GLY A 209 2.92 2.54 5.05
N ILE A 210 1.92 1.82 4.55
CA ILE A 210 1.84 1.42 3.14
C ILE A 210 2.00 2.60 2.14
N GLY A 211 1.51 3.79 2.50
CA GLY A 211 1.70 5.02 1.71
C GLY A 211 3.17 5.48 1.62
N PHE A 212 3.99 5.14 2.62
CA PHE A 212 5.44 5.42 2.59
C PHE A 212 6.14 4.65 1.47
N ASN A 213 5.63 3.48 1.10
CA ASN A 213 6.19 2.73 -0.02
C ASN A 213 6.00 3.48 -1.36
N LEU A 214 4.94 4.29 -1.49
CA LEU A 214 4.77 5.18 -2.64
C LEU A 214 5.81 6.30 -2.62
N VAL A 215 6.08 6.88 -1.46
CA VAL A 215 7.15 7.88 -1.27
C VAL A 215 8.51 7.31 -1.66
N LEU A 216 8.85 6.13 -1.16
CA LEU A 216 10.12 5.47 -1.44
C LEU A 216 10.25 5.15 -2.94
N LEU A 217 9.19 4.63 -3.55
CA LEU A 217 9.18 4.33 -4.97
C LEU A 217 9.30 5.61 -5.82
N ASP A 218 8.66 6.70 -5.41
CA ASP A 218 8.74 7.97 -6.12
C ASP A 218 10.16 8.55 -6.12
N ARG A 219 10.80 8.54 -4.95
CA ARG A 219 12.15 9.11 -4.77
C ARG A 219 13.25 8.29 -5.43
N TYR A 220 13.16 6.96 -5.39
CA TYR A 220 14.28 6.09 -5.72
C TYR A 220 14.03 5.17 -6.92
N GLY A 221 12.77 4.98 -7.32
CA GLY A 221 12.38 3.93 -8.25
C GLY A 221 12.61 4.22 -9.72
N LYS A 222 12.99 5.45 -10.10
CA LYS A 222 13.32 5.75 -11.51
C LYS A 222 14.48 4.89 -12.02
N GLU A 223 15.48 4.67 -11.16
CA GLU A 223 16.54 3.70 -11.40
C GLU A 223 16.21 2.36 -10.75
N ALA A 224 16.73 1.29 -11.33
CA ALA A 224 16.57 -0.04 -10.74
C ALA A 224 17.31 -0.12 -9.40
N GLN A 225 16.60 -0.47 -8.34
CA GLN A 225 17.12 -0.62 -6.98
C GLN A 225 16.86 -2.03 -6.48
N ARG A 226 17.73 -2.56 -5.62
CA ARG A 226 17.45 -3.85 -4.96
C ARG A 226 16.18 -3.73 -4.11
N ASP A 227 15.37 -4.79 -4.04
CA ASP A 227 14.24 -4.84 -3.11
C ASP A 227 14.68 -4.62 -1.66
N THR A 228 15.87 -5.09 -1.28
CA THR A 228 16.47 -4.86 0.04
C THR A 228 16.75 -3.39 0.34
N PHE A 229 17.09 -2.57 -0.67
CA PHE A 229 17.29 -1.14 -0.49
C PHE A 229 16.02 -0.47 0.05
N TYR A 230 14.85 -0.89 -0.45
CA TYR A 230 13.57 -0.38 0.03
C TYR A 230 13.21 -0.93 1.41
N SER A 231 13.44 -2.23 1.68
CA SER A 231 13.16 -2.78 3.00
C SER A 231 14.02 -2.11 4.07
N ASP A 232 15.29 -1.81 3.79
CA ASP A 232 16.18 -1.14 4.73
C ASP A 232 15.66 0.25 5.12
N LYS A 233 15.13 1.00 4.14
CA LYS A 233 14.49 2.30 4.40
C LYS A 233 13.18 2.17 5.16
N TYR A 234 12.36 1.19 4.80
CA TYR A 234 11.11 0.90 5.48
C TYR A 234 11.33 0.54 6.97
N PHE A 235 12.30 -0.32 7.28
CA PHE A 235 12.58 -0.72 8.66
C PHE A 235 13.36 0.35 9.45
N LYS A 236 14.04 1.29 8.78
CA LYS A 236 14.52 2.52 9.46
C LYS A 236 13.35 3.40 9.93
N ALA A 237 12.29 3.51 9.13
CA ALA A 237 11.08 4.24 9.51
C ALA A 237 10.27 3.50 10.60
N PHE A 238 10.23 2.17 10.53
CA PHE A 238 9.41 1.32 11.40
C PHE A 238 10.20 0.19 12.06
N PRO A 239 11.17 0.51 12.93
CA PRO A 239 12.10 -0.49 13.47
C PRO A 239 11.42 -1.57 14.31
N LEU A 240 10.32 -1.24 15.00
CA LEU A 240 9.58 -2.19 15.84
C LEU A 240 8.95 -3.34 15.02
N LEU A 241 8.69 -3.14 13.72
CA LEU A 241 8.12 -4.20 12.88
C LEU A 241 9.09 -5.36 12.66
N LEU A 242 10.41 -5.16 12.86
CA LEU A 242 11.38 -6.24 12.81
C LEU A 242 11.08 -7.32 13.85
N GLU A 243 10.57 -6.92 15.03
CA GLU A 243 10.26 -7.83 16.14
C GLU A 243 9.11 -8.79 15.82
N GLU A 244 8.28 -8.49 14.82
CA GLU A 244 7.16 -9.35 14.41
C GLU A 244 7.59 -10.51 13.48
N ALA A 245 8.81 -10.45 12.94
CA ALA A 245 9.35 -11.51 12.11
C ALA A 245 9.89 -12.66 12.99
N THR A 246 9.57 -13.90 12.62
CA THR A 246 10.12 -15.08 13.30
C THR A 246 11.50 -15.42 12.77
N GLU A 247 12.36 -15.89 13.67
CA GLU A 247 13.68 -16.41 13.34
C GLU A 247 13.63 -17.94 13.35
N ARG A 248 13.20 -18.54 12.22
CA ARG A 248 13.10 -20.01 12.08
C ARG A 248 14.15 -20.59 11.14
N TYR A 249 14.17 -20.11 9.91
CA TYR A 249 14.99 -20.69 8.83
C TYR A 249 16.04 -19.71 8.28
N ARG A 250 15.94 -18.43 8.66
CA ARG A 250 16.83 -17.35 8.27
C ARG A 250 16.86 -16.27 9.36
N PRO A 251 17.85 -15.37 9.36
CA PRO A 251 17.89 -14.25 10.29
C PRO A 251 16.61 -13.41 10.23
N ARG A 252 16.21 -12.84 11.37
CA ARG A 252 14.96 -12.09 11.52
C ARG A 252 14.82 -10.95 10.51
N GLU A 253 15.89 -10.20 10.31
CA GLU A 253 15.95 -9.07 9.38
C GLU A 253 15.75 -9.53 7.94
N GLU A 254 16.32 -10.68 7.58
CA GLU A 254 16.15 -11.26 6.25
C GLU A 254 14.70 -11.76 6.05
N GLU A 255 14.10 -12.40 7.06
CA GLU A 255 12.69 -12.82 7.01
C GLU A 255 11.76 -11.61 6.87
N ALA A 256 12.01 -10.55 7.64
CA ALA A 256 11.26 -9.31 7.58
C ALA A 256 11.39 -8.63 6.21
N ALA A 257 12.60 -8.55 5.66
CA ALA A 257 12.86 -8.00 4.32
C ALA A 257 12.17 -8.81 3.22
N ASN A 258 12.21 -10.14 3.31
CA ASN A 258 11.52 -11.03 2.35
C ASN A 258 9.99 -10.89 2.46
N CYS A 259 9.45 -10.78 3.67
CA CYS A 259 8.03 -10.49 3.91
C CYS A 259 7.61 -9.17 3.26
N TYR A 260 8.35 -8.10 3.54
CA TYR A 260 8.15 -6.79 2.93
C TYR A 260 8.21 -6.85 1.39
N SER A 261 9.28 -7.42 0.83
CA SER A 261 9.49 -7.51 -0.63
C SER A 261 8.37 -8.28 -1.32
N THR A 262 7.94 -9.40 -0.73
CA THR A 262 6.83 -10.22 -1.26
C THR A 262 5.52 -9.43 -1.29
N ARG A 263 5.18 -8.75 -0.19
CA ARG A 263 3.90 -8.04 -0.05
C ARG A 263 3.83 -6.80 -0.93
N ILE A 264 4.90 -6.01 -0.93
CA ILE A 264 4.94 -4.73 -1.63
C ILE A 264 5.22 -4.94 -3.12
N PHE A 265 6.31 -5.62 -3.47
CA PHE A 265 6.76 -5.68 -4.85
C PHE A 265 6.17 -6.85 -5.64
N ASP A 266 6.09 -8.06 -5.06
CA ASP A 266 5.60 -9.22 -5.82
C ASP A 266 4.08 -9.30 -5.92
N ARG A 267 3.38 -8.54 -5.07
CA ARG A 267 1.92 -8.52 -5.01
C ARG A 267 1.40 -7.14 -5.30
N LEU A 268 1.33 -6.27 -4.30
CA LEU A 268 0.57 -5.03 -4.38
C LEU A 268 0.96 -4.17 -5.58
N LEU A 269 2.23 -3.78 -5.67
CA LEU A 269 2.69 -2.84 -6.69
C LEU A 269 2.81 -3.51 -8.07
N TYR A 270 3.20 -4.78 -8.13
CA TYR A 270 3.27 -5.51 -9.40
C TYR A 270 1.90 -5.64 -10.05
N TYR A 271 0.87 -6.14 -9.36
CA TYR A 271 -0.46 -6.32 -9.96
C TYR A 271 -1.18 -4.98 -10.25
N LEU A 272 -0.77 -3.89 -9.61
CA LEU A 272 -1.18 -2.53 -9.99
C LEU A 272 -0.40 -1.97 -11.19
N GLY A 273 0.66 -2.64 -11.63
CA GLY A 273 1.52 -2.20 -12.74
C GLY A 273 2.43 -1.02 -12.38
N LEU A 274 2.66 -0.75 -11.09
CA LEU A 274 3.45 0.38 -10.60
C LEU A 274 4.96 0.12 -10.60
N VAL A 275 5.35 -1.16 -10.72
CA VAL A 275 6.74 -1.58 -10.78
C VAL A 275 6.96 -2.63 -11.86
N THR A 276 8.16 -2.63 -12.43
CA THR A 276 8.75 -3.78 -13.10
C THR A 276 9.79 -4.41 -12.18
N LYS A 277 10.03 -5.71 -12.38
CA LYS A 277 11.00 -6.45 -11.60
C LYS A 277 11.89 -7.31 -12.48
N GLU A 278 13.17 -7.32 -12.17
CA GLU A 278 14.17 -8.22 -12.75
C GLU A 278 14.67 -9.13 -11.65
N GLU A 279 14.51 -10.44 -11.82
CA GLU A 279 14.85 -11.43 -10.81
C GLU A 279 15.88 -12.40 -11.40
N MET A 280 17.07 -12.43 -10.80
CA MET A 280 18.18 -13.30 -11.20
C MET A 280 18.47 -14.29 -10.09
N ASN A 281 18.78 -15.54 -10.45
CA ASN A 281 19.22 -16.56 -9.50
C ASN A 281 18.23 -16.83 -8.34
N ARG A 282 16.91 -16.76 -8.61
CA ARG A 282 15.83 -16.92 -7.61
C ARG A 282 15.96 -18.09 -6.63
N TYR A 283 16.49 -19.22 -7.08
CA TYR A 283 16.63 -20.44 -6.29
C TYR A 283 18.07 -20.66 -5.79
N LYS A 284 18.93 -19.64 -5.83
CA LYS A 284 20.33 -19.72 -5.45
C LYS A 284 20.68 -18.66 -4.39
N PRO A 285 21.78 -18.85 -3.62
CA PRO A 285 22.20 -17.90 -2.59
C PRO A 285 22.52 -16.49 -3.09
N ASP A 286 22.89 -16.34 -4.36
CA ASP A 286 23.18 -15.06 -5.01
C ASP A 286 21.93 -14.41 -5.65
N HIS A 287 20.74 -14.78 -5.18
CA HIS A 287 19.48 -14.20 -5.62
C HIS A 287 19.52 -12.68 -5.57
N THR A 288 19.16 -12.05 -6.68
CA THR A 288 19.07 -10.60 -6.81
C THR A 288 17.73 -10.24 -7.43
N LYS A 289 16.95 -9.39 -6.74
CA LYS A 289 15.70 -8.81 -7.24
C LYS A 289 15.86 -7.30 -7.35
N LEU A 290 15.78 -6.80 -8.58
CA LEU A 290 15.80 -5.36 -8.87
C LEU A 290 14.38 -4.89 -9.16
N ILE A 291 14.01 -3.78 -8.53
CA ILE A 291 12.72 -3.13 -8.65
C ILE A 291 12.92 -1.80 -9.34
N ARG A 292 12.12 -1.55 -10.37
CA ARG A 292 12.04 -0.25 -11.05
C ARG A 292 10.60 0.23 -11.04
N ARG A 293 10.39 1.50 -10.76
CA ARG A 293 9.11 2.19 -10.93
C ARG A 293 8.75 2.23 -12.40
N SER A 294 7.51 1.92 -12.73
CA SER A 294 6.99 2.09 -14.10
C SER A 294 6.59 3.55 -14.35
N ASP A 295 6.56 3.95 -15.63
CA ASP A 295 6.06 5.28 -16.03
C ASP A 295 4.61 5.53 -15.58
N LEU A 296 3.83 4.45 -15.41
CA LEU A 296 2.46 4.50 -14.91
C LEU A 296 2.37 5.12 -13.51
N PHE A 297 3.41 5.02 -12.68
CA PHE A 297 3.39 5.63 -11.37
C PHE A 297 3.26 7.15 -11.43
N GLU A 298 4.07 7.82 -12.26
CA GLU A 298 4.05 9.29 -12.40
C GLU A 298 2.75 9.78 -13.03
N VAL A 299 2.13 8.95 -13.86
CA VAL A 299 0.81 9.20 -14.43
C VAL A 299 -0.28 9.18 -13.34
N LEU A 300 -0.17 8.30 -12.34
CA LEU A 300 -1.23 8.07 -11.35
C LEU A 300 -1.06 8.87 -10.06
N PHE A 301 0.16 9.21 -9.68
CA PHE A 301 0.45 9.82 -8.37
C PHE A 301 1.29 11.09 -8.50
N LYS A 302 1.03 12.03 -7.59
CA LYS A 302 1.89 13.17 -7.31
C LYS A 302 2.36 13.06 -5.87
N VAL A 303 3.67 13.12 -5.66
CA VAL A 303 4.27 13.09 -4.33
C VAL A 303 4.98 14.41 -4.09
N LYS A 304 4.55 15.14 -3.06
CA LYS A 304 5.26 16.32 -2.58
C LYS A 304 6.37 15.86 -1.65
N HIS A 305 7.63 16.08 -2.02
CA HIS A 305 8.75 15.81 -1.13
C HIS A 305 8.83 16.83 0.00
N ALA A 306 9.33 16.38 1.15
CA ALA A 306 9.74 17.27 2.22
C ALA A 306 10.85 18.21 1.72
N ASN A 307 10.75 19.49 2.11
CA ASN A 307 11.74 20.52 1.79
C ASN A 307 12.99 20.41 2.67
#